data_AF-A0A7G2LRY9-F1
#
_entry.id   AF-A0A7G2LRY9-F1
#
_cell.length_a   1.000
_cell.length_b   1.000
_cell.length_c   1.000
_cell.angle_alpha   90.00
_cell.angle_beta   90.00
_cell.angle_gamma   90.00
#
_symmetry.space_group_name_H-M   'P 1'
#
loop_
_entity.id
_entity.type
_entity.pdbx_description
1 polymer ?
#
loop_
_entity_poly.entity_id
_entity_poly.type
_entity_poly.pdbx_seq_one_letter_code
_entity_poly.pdbx_strand_id
1 'polypeptide(L)'
;MDWGLTLTLMLGGLAVLLLIGLPVAFAFIAVTTVGAYFVLGGDRGILQLARNSAQSVANFQLAPIPLFILMGEILFQTGVAHRAIDAIERVV
;
A
#
# COMPACT_ATOMS: atom_id res chain seq x y z
N MET A 1 11.71 21.95 17.78
CA MET A 1 10.44 21.64 18.49
C MET A 1 10.72 20.49 19.43
N ASP A 2 10.14 20.49 20.62
CA ASP A 2 10.16 19.30 21.47
C ASP A 2 9.47 18.14 20.76
N TRP A 3 10.14 16.99 20.72
CA TRP A 3 9.65 15.78 20.06
C TRP A 3 8.28 15.35 20.60
N GLY A 4 8.01 15.61 21.89
CA GLY A 4 6.71 15.39 22.52
C GLY A 4 5.60 16.21 21.87
N LEU A 5 5.84 17.51 21.61
CA LEU A 5 4.87 18.39 20.97
C LEU A 5 4.57 17.94 19.52
N THR A 6 5.61 17.57 18.77
CA THR A 6 5.47 17.07 17.40
C THR A 6 4.65 15.78 17.36
N LEU A 7 4.91 14.84 18.27
CA LEU A 7 4.14 13.59 18.37
C LEU A 7 2.68 13.85 18.73
N THR A 8 2.41 14.68 19.73
CA THR A 8 1.04 15.00 20.12
C THR A 8 0.26 15.71 19.01
N LEU A 9 0.90 16.57 18.21
CA LEU A 9 0.27 17.22 17.06
C LEU A 9 -0.05 16.23 15.95
N MET A 10 0.88 15.32 15.63
CA MET A 10 0.66 14.32 14.58
C MET A 10 -0.40 13.28 14.99
N LEU A 11 -0.28 12.69 16.19
CA LEU A 11 -1.26 11.72 16.68
C LEU A 11 -2.62 12.37 16.94
N GLY A 12 -2.64 13.57 17.54
CA GLY A 12 -3.86 14.32 17.80
C GLY A 12 -4.57 14.71 16.50
N GLY A 13 -3.82 15.20 15.50
CA GLY A 13 -4.37 15.52 14.19
C GLY A 13 -4.97 14.30 13.48
N LEU A 14 -4.29 13.15 13.55
CA LEU A 14 -4.82 11.88 13.04
C LEU A 14 -6.11 11.49 13.75
N ALA A 15 -6.13 11.54 15.09
CA ALA A 15 -7.32 11.20 15.89
C ALA A 15 -8.51 12.10 15.53
N VAL A 16 -8.30 13.41 15.40
CA VAL A 16 -9.35 14.37 15.00
C VAL A 16 -9.90 14.04 13.61
N LEU A 17 -9.04 13.76 12.63
CA LEU A 17 -9.49 13.41 11.27
C LEU A 17 -10.30 12.11 11.24
N LEU A 18 -9.91 11.13 12.05
CA LEU A 18 -10.65 9.88 12.19
C LEU A 18 -12.00 10.07 12.90
N LEU A 19 -12.06 10.95 13.91
CA LEU A 19 -13.31 11.28 14.60
C LEU A 19 -14.33 11.99 13.70
N ILE A 20 -13.86 12.75 12.70
CA ILE A 20 -14.71 13.38 11.68
C ILE A 20 -15.26 12.34 10.68
N GLY A 21 -14.79 11.09 10.74
CA GLY A 21 -15.27 9.99 9.88
C GLY A 21 -14.52 9.89 8.56
N LEU A 22 -13.37 10.54 8.41
CA LEU A 22 -12.54 10.43 7.21
C LEU A 22 -11.97 9.00 7.11
N PRO A 23 -12.01 8.33 5.93
CA PRO A 23 -11.41 7.02 5.78
C PRO A 23 -9.92 7.06 6.13
N VAL A 24 -9.46 6.01 6.82
CA VAL A 24 -8.12 5.95 7.45
C VAL A 24 -7.00 6.32 6.49
N ALA A 25 -7.07 5.88 5.23
CA ALA A 25 -6.07 6.18 4.20
C ALA A 25 -5.89 7.69 3.96
N PHE A 26 -6.98 8.45 3.84
CA PHE A 26 -6.90 9.89 3.60
C PHE A 26 -6.41 10.65 4.84
N ALA A 27 -6.84 10.23 6.03
CA ALA A 27 -6.36 10.80 7.27
C ALA A 27 -4.84 10.60 7.44
N PHE A 28 -4.36 9.39 7.12
CA PHE A 28 -2.93 9.07 7.16
C PHE A 28 -2.13 9.90 6.16
N ILE A 29 -2.58 9.98 4.90
CA ILE A 29 -1.89 10.75 3.86
C ILE A 29 -1.83 12.25 4.23
N ALA A 30 -2.92 12.82 4.75
CA ALA A 30 -2.96 14.22 5.15
C ALA A 30 -1.95 14.52 6.27
N VAL A 31 -2.00 13.75 7.36
CA VAL A 31 -1.11 13.95 8.53
C VAL A 31 0.35 13.70 8.18
N THR A 32 0.63 12.66 7.38
CA THR A 32 2.02 12.33 6.99
C THR A 32 2.59 13.37 6.03
N THR A 33 1.79 13.91 5.10
CA THR A 33 2.22 14.97 4.18
C THR A 33 2.53 16.27 4.93
N VAL A 34 1.62 16.71 5.79
CA VAL A 34 1.81 17.91 6.63
C VAL A 34 3.00 17.71 7.57
N GLY A 35 3.07 16.55 8.24
CA GLY A 35 4.18 16.20 9.14
C GLY A 35 5.52 16.16 8.42
N ALA A 36 5.59 15.62 7.20
CA ALA A 36 6.83 15.59 6.45
C ALA A 36 7.33 16.99 6.06
N TYR A 37 6.42 17.90 5.72
CA TYR A 37 6.80 19.28 5.44
C TYR A 37 7.37 19.98 6.69
N PHE A 38 6.72 19.87 7.84
CA PHE A 38 7.15 20.58 9.05
C PHE A 38 8.31 19.90 9.80
N VAL A 39 8.44 18.57 9.74
CA VAL A 39 9.39 17.79 10.55
C VAL A 39 10.63 17.37 9.76
N LEU A 40 10.49 17.04 8.47
CA LEU A 40 11.59 16.52 7.64
C LEU A 40 12.29 17.60 6.78
N GLY A 41 12.03 18.89 7.06
CA GLY A 41 12.74 20.01 6.41
C GLY A 41 12.11 20.46 5.09
N GLY A 42 10.80 20.67 5.08
CA GLY A 42 10.06 21.30 3.98
C GLY A 42 10.00 20.42 2.73
N ASP A 43 10.46 20.97 1.61
CA ASP A 43 10.39 20.34 0.28
C ASP A 43 11.11 18.98 0.23
N ARG A 44 12.18 18.82 1.02
CA ARG A 44 12.92 17.55 1.11
C ARG A 44 12.09 16.44 1.75
N GLY A 45 11.26 16.78 2.72
CA GLY A 45 10.35 15.84 3.38
C GLY A 45 9.26 15.33 2.43
N ILE A 46 8.70 16.22 1.62
CA ILE A 46 7.70 15.84 0.60
C ILE A 46 8.33 14.96 -0.49
N LEU A 47 9.54 15.31 -0.96
CA LEU A 47 10.27 14.48 -1.92
C LEU A 47 10.64 13.10 -1.36
N GLN A 48 10.86 13.00 -0.03
CA GLN A 48 11.10 11.73 0.64
C GLN A 48 9.83 10.88 0.70
N LEU A 49 8.66 11.48 0.95
CA LEU A 49 7.38 10.77 0.87
C LEU A 49 7.14 10.20 -0.53
N ALA A 50 7.38 11.00 -1.58
CA ALA A 50 7.23 10.54 -2.97
C ALA A 50 8.18 9.38 -3.31
N ARG A 51 9.42 9.41 -2.80
CA ARG A 51 10.37 8.29 -2.95
C ARG A 51 9.91 7.05 -2.19
N ASN A 52 9.47 7.19 -0.95
CA ASN A 52 8.98 6.08 -0.14
C ASN A 52 7.71 5.44 -0.75
N SER A 53 6.82 6.23 -1.35
CA SER A 53 5.64 5.70 -2.05
C SER A 53 6.03 4.91 -3.30
N ALA A 54 6.97 5.41 -4.11
CA ALA A 54 7.46 4.69 -5.29
C ALA A 54 8.14 3.37 -4.89
N GLN A 55 8.93 3.39 -3.82
CA GLN A 55 9.59 2.20 -3.27
C GLN A 55 8.58 1.19 -2.68
N SER A 56 7.47 1.68 -2.10
CA SER A 56 6.40 0.84 -1.57
C SER A 56 5.60 0.14 -2.67
N VAL A 57 5.43 0.76 -3.84
CA VAL A 57 4.81 0.12 -5.01
C VAL A 57 5.76 -0.88 -5.66
N ALA A 58 7.07 -0.58 -5.70
CA ALA A 58 8.10 -1.50 -6.17
C ALA A 58 8.42 -2.63 -5.17
N ASN A 59 7.67 -2.72 -4.07
CA ASN A 59 7.96 -3.65 -3.00
C ASN A 59 7.65 -5.08 -3.46
N PHE A 60 8.66 -5.95 -3.38
CA PHE A 60 8.63 -7.30 -3.95
C PHE A 60 7.46 -8.16 -3.42
N GLN A 61 6.92 -7.84 -2.25
CA GLN A 61 5.76 -8.51 -1.67
C GLN A 61 4.48 -8.36 -2.50
N LEU A 62 4.37 -7.34 -3.35
CA LEU A 62 3.23 -7.14 -4.25
C LEU A 62 3.43 -7.80 -5.63
N ALA A 63 4.67 -8.16 -5.99
CA ALA A 63 4.99 -8.82 -7.26
C ALA A 63 4.29 -10.18 -7.46
N PRO A 64 4.03 -11.01 -6.42
CA PRO A 64 3.25 -12.22 -6.56
C PRO A 64 1.85 -12.00 -7.11
N ILE A 65 1.19 -10.86 -6.84
CA ILE A 65 -0.20 -10.64 -7.26
C ILE A 65 -0.31 -10.62 -8.80
N PRO A 66 0.45 -9.77 -9.54
CA PRO A 66 0.50 -9.84 -11.00
C PRO A 66 0.97 -11.20 -11.53
N LEU A 67 1.95 -11.84 -10.88
CA LEU A 67 2.48 -13.12 -11.35
C LEU A 67 1.46 -14.26 -11.20
N PHE A 68 0.65 -14.28 -10.14
CA PHE A 68 -0.44 -15.23 -9.96
C PHE A 68 -1.54 -15.00 -11.00
N ILE A 69 -1.90 -13.74 -11.27
CA ILE A 69 -2.87 -13.41 -12.32
C ILE A 69 -2.34 -13.87 -13.69
N LEU A 70 -1.09 -13.57 -14.01
CA LEU A 70 -0.45 -13.97 -15.25
C LEU A 70 -0.38 -15.50 -15.39
N MET A 71 0.02 -16.21 -14.34
CA MET A 71 0.06 -17.67 -14.32
C MET A 71 -1.33 -18.26 -14.54
N GLY A 72 -2.35 -17.72 -13.88
CA GLY A 72 -3.75 -18.11 -14.08
C GLY A 72 -4.20 -17.92 -15.53
N GLU A 73 -3.93 -16.75 -16.11
CA GLU A 73 -4.27 -16.44 -17.49
C GLU A 73 -3.54 -17.37 -18.48
N ILE A 74 -2.25 -17.61 -18.29
CA ILE A 74 -1.47 -18.56 -19.11
C ILE A 74 -2.08 -19.97 -19.04
N LEU A 75 -2.44 -20.42 -17.83
CA LEU A 75 -3.01 -21.75 -17.63
C LEU A 75 -4.39 -21.90 -18.31
N PHE A 76 -5.20 -20.84 -18.29
CA PHE A 76 -6.48 -20.77 -18.99
C PHE A 76 -6.30 -20.75 -20.51
N GLN A 77 -5.44 -19.87 -21.03
CA GLN A 77 -5.23 -19.70 -22.47
C GLN A 77 -4.59 -20.93 -23.12
N THR A 78 -3.72 -21.63 -22.40
CA THR A 78 -3.08 -22.88 -22.88
C THR A 78 -3.98 -24.11 -22.74
N GLY A 79 -5.15 -23.98 -22.12
CA GLY A 79 -6.06 -25.09 -21.84
C GLY A 79 -5.49 -26.14 -20.89
N VAL A 80 -4.37 -25.85 -20.21
CA VAL A 80 -3.76 -26.75 -19.23
C VAL A 80 -4.64 -26.83 -17.98
N ALA A 81 -5.31 -25.74 -17.61
CA ALA A 81 -6.26 -25.71 -16.50
C ALA A 81 -7.37 -26.76 -16.68
N HIS A 82 -8.00 -26.77 -17.85
CA HIS A 82 -9.06 -27.73 -18.21
C HIS A 82 -8.52 -29.17 -18.22
N ARG A 83 -7.35 -29.40 -18.85
CA ARG A 83 -6.72 -30.73 -18.88
C ARG A 83 -6.39 -31.27 -17.49
N ALA A 84 -6.01 -30.41 -16.55
CA ALA A 84 -5.75 -30.80 -15.17
C ALA A 84 -7.03 -31.23 -14.44
N ILE A 85 -8.14 -30.51 -14.67
CA ILE A 85 -9.46 -30.86 -14.11
C ILE A 85 -9.92 -32.22 -14.68
N ASP A 86 -9.88 -32.39 -16.00
CA ASP A 86 -10.28 -33.64 -16.67
C ASP A 86 -9.47 -34.85 -16.18
N ALA A 87 -8.18 -34.65 -15.90
CA ALA A 87 -7.30 -35.71 -15.40
C ALA A 87 -7.67 -36.15 -13.97
N ILE A 88 -8.07 -35.21 -13.11
CA ILE A 88 -8.52 -35.49 -11.74
C ILE A 88 -9.87 -36.21 -11.78
N GLU A 89 -10.81 -35.76 -12.61
CA GLU A 89 -12.15 -36.35 -12.74
C GLU A 89 -12.11 -37.81 -13.21
N ARG A 90 -11.08 -38.21 -13.96
CA ARG A 90 -10.89 -39.62 -14.37
C ARG A 90 -10.40 -40.54 -13.25
N VAL A 91 -9.87 -39.98 -12.16
CA VAL A 91 -9.29 -40.74 -11.05
C VAL A 91 -10.26 -40.84 -9.87
N VAL A 92 -11.21 -39.92 -9.76
CA VAL A 92 -12.32 -39.93 -8.79
C VAL A 92 -13.50 -40.71 -9.34
#